data_AF-A0A1V9ZB44-F1
#
_entry.id   AF-A0A1V9ZB44-F1
#
_cell.length_a   1.000
_cell.length_b   1.000
_cell.length_c   1.000
_cell.angle_alpha   90.00
_cell.angle_beta   90.00
_cell.angle_gamma   90.00
#
_symmetry.space_group_name_H-M   'P 1'
#
loop_
_entity.id
_entity.type
_entity.pdbx_description
1 polymer ?
#
loop_
_entity_poly.entity_id
_entity_poly.type
_entity_poly.pdbx_seq_one_letter_code
_entity_poly.pdbx_strand_id
1 'polypeptide(L)'
;MDEVDARASAGNAKYKAGDYVGARAEYSAALELLEELPTAGETTARVLANRAQTFLQERDFGPALKDATAALAADPSNVKAHMRKILALENLENFEAALEAAHALLGLLAKSPAAPDTMSFAVSAKNRIRKSLKVDQVAAKAQAYDVGKLVHAKQSLRLNFAIAFPDALPLNHWLEVTVFLANEFGLFQRGLVTAPVPLLCQLHRPIDGVAVEVDPTHVLLGLNGKCHFRLRFTAALATQPTVALRVSLAKGHGLDDALAVVTLPMQLLAPASARWTPPAPTSVDPLGIQCCRSVYVDEIDKYITLAESPGHLGIAGKLWDSALILTTYLARYPTLLAGKRVLEVGSGLGLVGMVCALLGAASVTLTDMEDVVAMLKYNIALNDLDSVAHARALAWGSAVDHLDAPFDVVVMSDVVYDPTGYAPLVQSLLDVSTPATTMLMAHRSRHPQEKDFFDLLGKAFTTTTVPLHAVWAHDSRMTDVQLLQIHRK
;
A
#
# COMPACT_ATOMS: atom_id res chain seq x y z
N MET A 1 29.03 -21.04 -24.83
CA MET A 1 29.98 -20.19 -24.06
C MET A 1 30.37 -18.96 -24.86
N ASP A 2 30.84 -19.10 -26.11
CA ASP A 2 31.24 -17.95 -26.95
C ASP A 2 30.16 -16.86 -27.10
N GLU A 3 28.90 -17.26 -27.25
CA GLU A 3 27.78 -16.32 -27.34
C GLU A 3 27.51 -15.58 -26.01
N VAL A 4 27.68 -16.26 -24.88
CA VAL A 4 27.58 -15.65 -23.53
C VAL A 4 28.63 -14.56 -23.37
N ASP A 5 29.87 -14.84 -23.77
CA ASP A 5 30.97 -13.88 -23.66
C ASP A 5 30.82 -12.71 -24.64
N ALA A 6 30.27 -12.94 -25.84
CA ALA A 6 29.92 -11.88 -26.77
C ALA A 6 28.86 -10.94 -26.18
N ARG A 7 27.79 -11.50 -25.59
CA ARG A 7 26.73 -10.73 -24.91
C ARG A 7 27.25 -9.97 -23.69
N ALA A 8 28.03 -10.61 -22.84
CA ALA A 8 28.64 -9.96 -21.68
C ALA A 8 29.57 -8.81 -22.10
N SER A 9 30.33 -8.97 -23.20
CA SER A 9 31.20 -7.94 -23.76
C SER A 9 30.42 -6.77 -24.35
N ALA A 10 29.33 -7.05 -25.08
CA ALA A 10 28.42 -6.02 -25.59
C ALA A 10 27.78 -5.24 -24.43
N GLY A 11 27.35 -5.93 -23.36
CA GLY A 11 26.86 -5.29 -22.15
C GLY A 11 27.89 -4.37 -21.49
N ASN A 12 29.15 -4.81 -21.40
CA ASN A 12 30.24 -4.00 -20.86
C ASN A 12 30.51 -2.75 -21.72
N ALA A 13 30.42 -2.86 -23.05
CA ALA A 13 30.59 -1.73 -23.96
C ALA A 13 29.48 -0.69 -23.80
N LYS A 14 28.21 -1.13 -23.74
CA LYS A 14 27.06 -0.26 -23.49
C LYS A 14 27.13 0.40 -22.11
N TYR A 15 27.56 -0.34 -21.08
CA TYR A 15 27.78 0.20 -19.75
C TYR A 15 28.81 1.35 -19.77
N LYS A 16 29.94 1.16 -20.47
CA LYS A 16 30.97 2.22 -20.63
C LYS A 16 30.45 3.43 -21.39
N ALA A 17 29.48 3.24 -22.29
CA ALA A 17 28.82 4.32 -23.03
C ALA A 17 27.71 5.03 -22.21
N GLY A 18 27.42 4.58 -20.98
CA GLY A 18 26.34 5.13 -20.15
C GLY A 18 24.93 4.60 -20.49
N ASP A 19 24.82 3.67 -21.44
CA ASP A 19 23.56 3.00 -21.78
C ASP A 19 23.33 1.81 -20.83
N TYR A 20 22.86 2.12 -19.63
CA TYR A 20 22.63 1.10 -18.59
C TYR A 20 21.46 0.17 -18.93
N VAL A 21 20.41 0.68 -19.59
CA VAL A 21 19.25 -0.12 -20.02
C VAL A 21 19.67 -1.14 -21.07
N GLY A 22 20.39 -0.70 -22.11
CA GLY A 22 20.91 -1.57 -23.14
C GLY A 22 21.96 -2.54 -22.61
N ALA A 23 22.79 -2.12 -21.64
CA ALA A 23 23.74 -3.02 -20.96
C ALA A 23 23.01 -4.12 -20.17
N ARG A 24 21.96 -3.78 -19.41
CA ARG A 24 21.10 -4.75 -18.72
C ARG A 24 20.47 -5.75 -19.67
N ALA A 25 20.03 -5.29 -20.83
CA ALA A 25 19.44 -6.16 -21.83
C ALA A 25 20.44 -7.23 -22.31
N GLU A 26 21.68 -6.85 -22.58
CA GLU A 26 22.73 -7.79 -22.98
C GLU A 26 23.13 -8.74 -21.83
N TYR A 27 23.28 -8.23 -20.60
CA TYR A 27 23.59 -9.10 -19.45
C TYR A 27 22.46 -10.09 -19.17
N SER A 28 21.21 -9.68 -19.32
CA SER A 28 20.07 -10.58 -19.13
C SER A 28 20.03 -11.66 -20.21
N ALA A 29 20.35 -11.31 -21.47
CA ALA A 29 20.46 -12.30 -22.54
C ALA A 29 21.63 -13.29 -22.30
N ALA A 30 22.75 -12.80 -21.77
CA ALA A 30 23.87 -13.66 -21.37
C ALA A 30 23.48 -14.61 -20.23
N LEU A 31 22.64 -14.17 -19.28
CA LEU A 31 22.17 -15.02 -18.17
C LEU A 31 21.18 -16.08 -18.62
N GLU A 32 20.28 -15.76 -19.54
CA GLU A 32 19.36 -16.74 -20.14
C GLU A 32 20.12 -17.90 -20.79
N LEU A 33 21.17 -17.60 -21.57
CA LEU A 33 22.04 -18.61 -22.18
C LEU A 33 22.84 -19.44 -21.16
N LEU A 34 23.05 -18.91 -19.95
CA LEU A 34 23.76 -19.59 -18.88
C LEU A 34 22.85 -20.53 -18.07
N GLU A 35 21.52 -20.39 -18.14
CA GLU A 35 20.58 -21.30 -17.50
C GLU A 35 20.70 -22.74 -18.04
N GLU A 36 21.08 -22.88 -19.32
CA GLU A 36 21.32 -24.17 -19.97
C GLU A 36 22.71 -24.76 -19.67
N LEU A 37 23.57 -24.02 -18.95
CA LEU A 37 24.97 -24.37 -18.66
C LEU A 37 25.28 -24.29 -17.14
N PRO A 38 24.71 -25.17 -16.31
CA PRO A 38 24.79 -25.09 -14.85
C PRO A 38 26.20 -25.24 -14.26
N THR A 39 27.19 -25.71 -15.04
CA THR A 39 28.59 -25.81 -14.62
C THR A 39 29.35 -24.48 -14.72
N ALA A 40 28.74 -23.40 -15.22
CA ALA A 40 29.38 -22.11 -15.46
C ALA A 40 29.19 -21.10 -14.31
N GLY A 41 29.42 -21.54 -13.07
CA GLY A 41 29.17 -20.73 -11.86
C GLY A 41 29.92 -19.39 -11.82
N GLU A 42 31.22 -19.39 -12.15
CA GLU A 42 32.04 -18.17 -12.16
C GLU A 42 31.58 -17.15 -13.21
N THR A 43 31.25 -17.61 -14.42
CA THR A 43 30.72 -16.78 -15.50
C THR A 43 29.35 -16.20 -15.12
N THR A 44 28.48 -17.02 -14.54
CA THR A 44 27.17 -16.59 -14.03
C THR A 44 27.31 -15.52 -12.97
N ALA A 45 28.20 -15.71 -12.00
CA ALA A 45 28.48 -14.72 -10.97
C ALA A 45 29.00 -13.40 -11.55
N ARG A 46 29.93 -13.46 -12.51
CA ARG A 46 30.46 -12.27 -13.18
C ARG A 46 29.38 -11.47 -13.90
N VAL A 47 28.51 -12.13 -14.67
CA VAL A 47 27.45 -11.45 -15.43
C VAL A 47 26.37 -10.87 -14.51
N LEU A 48 25.91 -11.63 -13.51
CA LEU A 48 24.97 -11.14 -12.49
C LEU A 48 25.54 -9.92 -11.76
N ALA A 49 26.82 -9.98 -11.35
CA ALA A 49 27.45 -8.87 -10.66
C ALA A 49 27.55 -7.63 -11.58
N ASN A 50 27.79 -7.79 -12.87
CA ASN A 50 27.79 -6.67 -13.82
C ASN A 50 26.39 -6.08 -14.05
N ARG A 51 25.34 -6.90 -14.06
CA ARG A 51 23.95 -6.42 -14.12
C ARG A 51 23.50 -5.74 -12.82
N ALA A 52 23.94 -6.24 -11.66
CA ALA A 52 23.77 -5.53 -10.39
C ALA A 52 24.38 -4.10 -10.46
N GLN A 53 25.52 -3.95 -11.14
CA GLN A 53 26.16 -2.63 -11.29
C GLN A 53 25.30 -1.64 -12.08
N THR A 54 24.63 -2.07 -13.14
CA THR A 54 23.72 -1.19 -13.91
C THR A 54 22.58 -0.68 -13.04
N PHE A 55 21.96 -1.56 -12.26
CA PHE A 55 20.92 -1.18 -11.30
C PHE A 55 21.43 -0.18 -10.25
N LEU A 56 22.65 -0.36 -9.75
CA LEU A 56 23.27 0.60 -8.83
C LEU A 56 23.48 2.00 -9.46
N GLN A 57 23.87 2.07 -10.74
CA GLN A 57 24.03 3.37 -11.42
C GLN A 57 22.70 4.11 -11.58
N GLU A 58 21.63 3.36 -11.80
CA GLU A 58 20.28 3.90 -11.91
C GLU A 58 19.57 4.03 -10.55
N ARG A 59 20.27 3.75 -9.45
CA ARG A 59 19.76 3.81 -8.06
C ARG A 59 18.59 2.87 -7.79
N ASP A 60 18.46 1.79 -8.56
CA ASP A 60 17.47 0.74 -8.36
C ASP A 60 18.04 -0.37 -7.47
N PHE A 61 17.99 -0.15 -6.16
CA PHE A 61 18.77 -0.94 -5.21
C PHE A 61 18.20 -2.33 -4.91
N GLY A 62 16.90 -2.56 -5.14
CA GLY A 62 16.25 -3.86 -4.91
C GLY A 62 16.75 -4.95 -5.88
N PRO A 63 16.61 -4.75 -7.20
CA PRO A 63 17.18 -5.64 -8.22
C PRO A 63 18.70 -5.74 -8.13
N ALA A 64 19.40 -4.65 -7.78
CA ALA A 64 20.85 -4.69 -7.54
C ALA A 64 21.23 -5.68 -6.42
N LEU A 65 20.48 -5.68 -5.31
CA LEU A 65 20.68 -6.61 -4.19
C LEU A 65 20.40 -8.06 -4.60
N LYS A 66 19.33 -8.27 -5.37
CA LYS A 66 18.94 -9.60 -5.89
C LYS A 66 20.06 -10.20 -6.73
N ASP A 67 20.53 -9.46 -7.74
CA ASP A 67 21.59 -9.91 -8.64
C ASP A 67 22.92 -10.10 -7.91
N ALA A 68 23.28 -9.19 -7.00
CA ALA A 68 24.50 -9.34 -6.21
C ALA A 68 24.44 -10.56 -5.28
N THR A 69 23.27 -10.89 -4.74
CA THR A 69 23.07 -12.08 -3.89
C THR A 69 23.13 -13.36 -4.70
N ALA A 70 22.47 -13.40 -5.87
CA ALA A 70 22.53 -14.53 -6.79
C ALA A 70 23.97 -14.75 -7.31
N ALA A 71 24.72 -13.68 -7.59
CA ALA A 71 26.12 -13.78 -7.97
C ALA A 71 26.97 -14.45 -6.90
N LEU A 72 26.74 -14.12 -5.62
CA LEU A 72 27.45 -14.73 -4.49
C LEU A 72 27.02 -16.16 -4.20
N ALA A 73 25.80 -16.56 -4.58
CA ALA A 73 25.39 -17.95 -4.53
C ALA A 73 26.12 -18.79 -5.60
N ALA A 74 26.38 -18.21 -6.77
CA ALA A 74 27.11 -18.86 -7.86
C ALA A 74 28.64 -18.87 -7.64
N ASP A 75 29.21 -17.80 -7.08
CA ASP A 75 30.61 -17.70 -6.68
C ASP A 75 30.75 -16.83 -5.40
N PRO A 76 30.89 -17.47 -4.23
CA PRO A 76 31.08 -16.76 -2.96
C PRO A 76 32.37 -15.92 -2.89
N SER A 77 33.34 -16.17 -3.75
CA SER A 77 34.62 -15.44 -3.80
C SER A 77 34.56 -14.16 -4.64
N ASN A 78 33.43 -13.89 -5.30
CA ASN A 78 33.28 -12.75 -6.19
C ASN A 78 33.26 -11.41 -5.42
N VAL A 79 34.43 -10.78 -5.34
CA VAL A 79 34.65 -9.52 -4.64
C VAL A 79 33.71 -8.39 -5.11
N LYS A 80 33.47 -8.27 -6.42
CA LYS A 80 32.62 -7.19 -6.94
C LYS A 80 31.16 -7.41 -6.58
N ALA A 81 30.69 -8.65 -6.51
CA ALA A 81 29.34 -8.97 -6.05
C ALA A 81 29.15 -8.60 -4.56
N HIS A 82 30.14 -8.90 -3.70
CA HIS A 82 30.14 -8.45 -2.31
C HIS A 82 30.04 -6.92 -2.19
N MET A 83 30.87 -6.18 -2.93
CA MET A 83 30.84 -4.70 -2.91
C MET A 83 29.47 -4.16 -3.33
N ARG A 84 28.87 -4.73 -4.38
CA ARG A 84 27.56 -4.30 -4.90
C ARG A 84 26.42 -4.64 -3.94
N LYS A 85 26.48 -5.80 -3.27
CA LYS A 85 25.54 -6.17 -2.20
C LYS A 85 25.60 -5.19 -1.03
N ILE A 86 26.81 -4.80 -0.60
CA ILE A 86 27.00 -3.80 0.47
C ILE A 86 26.37 -2.47 0.07
N LEU A 87 26.66 -1.97 -1.14
CA LEU A 87 26.09 -0.71 -1.64
C LEU A 87 24.57 -0.75 -1.75
N ALA A 88 24.01 -1.85 -2.27
CA ALA A 88 22.57 -2.01 -2.39
C ALA A 88 21.90 -2.02 -1.01
N LEU A 89 22.42 -2.80 -0.05
CA LEU A 89 21.88 -2.86 1.32
C LEU A 89 22.00 -1.51 2.05
N GLU A 90 23.13 -0.81 1.88
CA GLU A 90 23.33 0.51 2.46
C GLU A 90 22.33 1.54 1.93
N ASN A 91 22.08 1.55 0.62
CA ASN A 91 21.12 2.48 0.01
C ASN A 91 19.65 2.07 0.23
N LEU A 92 19.39 0.80 0.56
CA LEU A 92 18.09 0.32 1.05
C LEU A 92 17.88 0.56 2.55
N GLU A 93 18.84 1.20 3.21
CA GLU A 93 18.86 1.47 4.66
C GLU A 93 18.77 0.19 5.52
N ASN A 94 19.17 -0.95 4.96
CA ASN A 94 19.29 -2.20 5.70
C ASN A 94 20.70 -2.29 6.29
N PHE A 95 20.98 -1.39 7.23
CA PHE A 95 22.34 -1.14 7.73
C PHE A 95 22.92 -2.33 8.50
N GLU A 96 22.10 -3.13 9.18
CA GLU A 96 22.53 -4.36 9.84
C GLU A 96 23.04 -5.38 8.82
N ALA A 97 22.25 -5.69 7.79
CA ALA A 97 22.66 -6.64 6.76
C ALA A 97 23.83 -6.10 5.92
N ALA A 98 23.89 -4.78 5.69
CA ALA A 98 25.01 -4.12 5.01
C ALA A 98 26.31 -4.25 5.81
N LEU A 99 26.23 -4.15 7.15
CA LEU A 99 27.39 -4.30 8.04
C LEU A 99 27.89 -5.76 8.05
N GLU A 100 26.99 -6.72 8.12
CA GLU A 100 27.33 -8.15 8.00
C GLU A 100 27.99 -8.47 6.66
N ALA A 101 27.45 -7.93 5.56
CA ALA A 101 28.05 -8.08 4.23
C ALA A 101 29.46 -7.45 4.17
N ALA A 102 29.67 -6.30 4.82
CA ALA A 102 30.99 -5.66 4.90
C ALA A 102 32.00 -6.49 5.72
N HIS A 103 31.56 -7.13 6.80
CA HIS A 103 32.40 -8.07 7.56
C HIS A 103 32.74 -9.32 6.75
N ALA A 104 31.78 -9.89 6.02
CA ALA A 104 32.01 -11.03 5.14
C ALA A 104 33.05 -10.72 4.07
N LEU A 105 32.98 -9.54 3.43
CA LEU A 105 33.99 -9.09 2.48
C LEU A 105 35.37 -8.96 3.13
N LEU A 106 35.48 -8.32 4.30
CA LEU A 106 36.76 -8.22 5.02
C LEU A 106 37.35 -9.60 5.37
N GLY A 107 36.52 -10.55 5.77
CA GLY A 107 36.93 -11.93 6.06
C GLY A 107 37.42 -12.67 4.82
N LEU A 108 36.84 -12.40 3.65
CA LEU A 108 37.31 -12.92 2.36
C LEU A 108 38.66 -12.31 1.98
N LEU A 109 38.80 -10.99 2.06
CA LEU A 109 40.04 -10.27 1.71
C LEU A 109 41.19 -10.56 2.67
N ALA A 110 40.93 -11.00 3.90
CA ALA A 110 41.98 -11.44 4.82
C ALA A 110 42.63 -12.78 4.40
N LYS A 111 41.95 -13.58 3.57
CA LYS A 111 42.40 -14.92 3.12
C LYS A 111 43.09 -14.91 1.76
N SER A 112 43.15 -13.78 1.06
CA SER A 112 43.77 -13.67 -0.26
C SER A 112 44.33 -12.26 -0.49
N PRO A 113 45.43 -12.10 -1.25
CA PRO A 113 45.97 -10.78 -1.55
C PRO A 113 44.95 -9.95 -2.33
N ALA A 114 44.35 -8.97 -1.65
CA ALA A 114 43.34 -8.08 -2.22
C ALA A 114 43.97 -6.85 -2.87
N ALA A 115 43.34 -6.32 -3.91
CA ALA A 115 43.70 -5.01 -4.45
C ALA A 115 43.54 -3.93 -3.35
N PRO A 116 44.51 -3.01 -3.16
CA PRO A 116 44.47 -1.98 -2.11
C PRO A 116 43.15 -1.20 -2.06
N ASP A 117 42.57 -0.89 -3.21
CA ASP A 117 41.31 -0.14 -3.33
C ASP A 117 40.11 -0.92 -2.79
N THR A 118 40.12 -2.24 -2.90
CA THR A 118 39.03 -3.09 -2.39
C THR A 118 39.06 -3.16 -0.87
N MET A 119 40.26 -3.28 -0.29
CA MET A 119 40.42 -3.24 1.16
C MET A 119 40.02 -1.88 1.73
N SER A 120 40.42 -0.79 1.06
CA SER A 120 40.03 0.58 1.41
C SER A 120 38.50 0.75 1.36
N PHE A 121 37.85 0.26 0.31
CA PHE A 121 36.38 0.27 0.20
C PHE A 121 35.73 -0.48 1.36
N ALA A 122 36.14 -1.72 1.65
CA ALA A 122 35.50 -2.56 2.67
C ALA A 122 35.61 -1.95 4.07
N VAL A 123 36.79 -1.41 4.43
CA VAL A 123 37.00 -0.71 5.71
C VAL A 123 36.16 0.56 5.79
N SER A 124 36.15 1.36 4.71
CA SER A 124 35.39 2.61 4.64
C SER A 124 33.89 2.37 4.73
N ALA A 125 33.38 1.38 3.99
CA ALA A 125 31.98 0.98 4.02
C ALA A 125 31.57 0.50 5.43
N LYS A 126 32.33 -0.41 6.05
CA LYS A 126 32.07 -0.87 7.42
C LYS A 126 31.98 0.31 8.40
N ASN A 127 32.95 1.22 8.36
CA ASN A 127 32.97 2.36 9.30
C ASN A 127 31.82 3.34 9.07
N ARG A 128 31.51 3.63 7.81
CA ARG A 128 30.38 4.48 7.41
C ARG A 128 29.05 3.86 7.81
N ILE A 129 28.81 2.60 7.43
CA ILE A 129 27.60 1.85 7.76
C ILE A 129 27.45 1.71 9.28
N ARG A 130 28.52 1.45 10.04
CA ARG A 130 28.44 1.41 11.51
C ARG A 130 28.01 2.75 12.10
N LYS A 131 28.47 3.87 11.53
CA LYS A 131 28.04 5.21 11.94
C LYS A 131 26.56 5.42 11.58
N SER A 132 26.16 5.10 10.35
CA SER A 132 24.77 5.19 9.89
C SER A 132 23.85 4.31 10.72
N LEU A 133 24.23 3.07 11.02
CA LEU A 133 23.51 2.14 11.88
C LEU A 133 23.34 2.69 13.30
N LYS A 134 24.38 3.33 13.87
CA LYS A 134 24.26 3.97 15.18
C LYS A 134 23.28 5.16 15.14
N VAL A 135 23.34 5.98 14.09
CA VAL A 135 22.40 7.08 13.88
C VAL A 135 20.99 6.55 13.68
N ASP A 136 20.82 5.50 12.88
CA ASP A 136 19.56 4.82 12.59
C ASP A 136 18.98 4.13 13.83
N GLN A 137 19.80 3.52 14.68
CA GLN A 137 19.36 2.96 15.97
C GLN A 137 18.97 4.06 16.95
N VAL A 138 19.70 5.18 16.98
CA VAL A 138 19.35 6.35 17.79
C VAL A 138 18.07 7.01 17.25
N ALA A 139 17.93 7.11 15.93
CA ALA A 139 16.75 7.64 15.25
C ALA A 139 15.55 6.70 15.39
N ALA A 140 15.74 5.38 15.38
CA ALA A 140 14.70 4.39 15.67
C ALA A 140 14.30 4.42 17.15
N LYS A 141 15.24 4.71 18.06
CA LYS A 141 14.97 4.89 19.49
C LYS A 141 14.33 6.26 19.79
N ALA A 142 14.71 7.30 19.05
CA ALA A 142 14.12 8.64 19.12
C ALA A 142 12.76 8.68 18.42
N GLN A 143 12.59 8.01 17.27
CA GLN A 143 11.30 7.71 16.67
C GLN A 143 10.50 6.87 17.66
N ALA A 144 10.99 5.80 18.28
CA ALA A 144 10.22 5.12 19.31
C ALA A 144 9.74 6.06 20.44
N TYR A 145 10.44 7.17 20.70
CA TYR A 145 10.07 8.21 21.67
C TYR A 145 9.13 9.30 21.11
N ASP A 146 9.28 9.72 19.85
CA ASP A 146 8.46 10.74 19.16
C ASP A 146 7.29 10.14 18.36
N VAL A 147 7.54 9.06 17.63
CA VAL A 147 6.56 8.15 17.00
C VAL A 147 5.74 7.40 18.04
N GLY A 148 6.22 7.24 19.28
CA GLY A 148 5.38 6.83 20.41
C GLY A 148 4.15 7.74 20.62
N LYS A 149 4.15 8.95 20.04
CA LYS A 149 3.00 9.87 20.00
C LYS A 149 2.27 9.94 18.65
N LEU A 150 2.77 9.33 17.57
CA LEU A 150 2.24 9.46 16.20
C LEU A 150 1.89 8.12 15.50
N VAL A 151 2.50 7.00 15.90
CA VAL A 151 2.05 5.64 15.58
C VAL A 151 1.51 5.05 16.86
N HIS A 152 0.19 5.13 17.02
CA HIS A 152 -0.47 4.50 18.16
C HIS A 152 -0.57 3.00 17.91
N ALA A 153 -0.31 2.18 18.93
CA ALA A 153 -0.55 0.72 18.89
C ALA A 153 -2.02 0.35 18.55
N LYS A 154 -2.90 1.35 18.53
CA LYS A 154 -4.33 1.27 18.27
C LYS A 154 -4.74 1.59 16.82
N GLN A 155 -3.81 1.93 15.93
CA GLN A 155 -4.12 2.24 14.53
C GLN A 155 -4.18 0.98 13.66
N SER A 156 -5.04 0.99 12.64
CA SER A 156 -5.03 -0.06 11.62
C SER A 156 -3.76 -0.01 10.79
N LEU A 157 -3.07 -1.14 10.70
CA LEU A 157 -2.00 -1.31 9.74
C LEU A 157 -2.55 -1.61 8.36
N ARG A 158 -1.78 -1.27 7.34
CA ARG A 158 -2.12 -1.50 5.94
C ARG A 158 -0.89 -1.93 5.16
N LEU A 159 -1.08 -2.90 4.27
CA LEU A 159 -0.09 -3.22 3.25
C LEU A 159 -0.12 -2.15 2.16
N ASN A 160 1.02 -1.93 1.50
CA ASN A 160 1.15 -0.99 0.40
C ASN A 160 2.10 -1.57 -0.64
N PHE A 161 1.86 -1.25 -1.91
CA PHE A 161 2.83 -1.51 -2.96
C PHE A 161 3.89 -0.42 -2.95
N ALA A 162 5.16 -0.79 -3.12
CA ALA A 162 6.25 0.17 -3.38
C ALA A 162 6.52 0.35 -4.88
N ILE A 163 5.67 -0.22 -5.72
CA ILE A 163 5.72 -0.10 -7.18
C ILE A 163 4.37 0.39 -7.70
N ALA A 164 4.40 1.12 -8.81
CA ALA A 164 3.21 1.34 -9.61
C ALA A 164 2.96 0.11 -10.49
N PHE A 165 1.71 -0.31 -10.59
CA PHE A 165 1.32 -1.38 -11.52
C PHE A 165 0.96 -0.76 -12.88
N PRO A 166 1.28 -1.44 -13.99
CA PRO A 166 0.83 -1.02 -15.31
C PRO A 166 -0.69 -1.20 -15.44
N ASP A 167 -1.31 -0.45 -16.34
CA ASP A 167 -2.72 -0.62 -16.72
C ASP A 167 -2.96 -1.88 -17.56
N ALA A 168 -1.92 -2.43 -18.18
CA ALA A 168 -1.97 -3.66 -18.94
C ALA A 168 -0.71 -4.54 -18.74
N LEU A 169 -0.88 -5.86 -18.80
CA LEU A 169 0.18 -6.84 -18.56
C LEU A 169 0.04 -8.05 -19.50
N PRO A 170 1.09 -8.46 -20.23
CA PRO A 170 1.07 -9.70 -20.98
C PRO A 170 0.98 -10.92 -20.08
N LEU A 171 0.21 -11.91 -20.53
CA LEU A 171 0.16 -13.22 -19.89
C LEU A 171 1.55 -13.86 -19.79
N ASN A 172 1.76 -14.60 -18.71
CA ASN A 172 2.98 -15.36 -18.40
C ASN A 172 4.25 -14.51 -18.20
N HIS A 173 4.13 -13.20 -18.01
CA HIS A 173 5.25 -12.32 -17.74
C HIS A 173 5.46 -12.08 -16.24
N TRP A 174 6.70 -12.23 -15.76
CA TRP A 174 7.06 -11.99 -14.36
C TRP A 174 7.20 -10.50 -14.05
N LEU A 175 6.53 -10.05 -13.00
CA LEU A 175 6.65 -8.72 -12.41
C LEU A 175 7.34 -8.82 -11.07
N GLU A 176 8.37 -7.99 -10.84
CA GLU A 176 8.95 -7.81 -9.52
C GLU A 176 8.03 -6.90 -8.69
N VAL A 177 7.65 -7.35 -7.50
CA VAL A 177 6.71 -6.68 -6.62
C VAL A 177 7.35 -6.48 -5.26
N THR A 178 7.16 -5.28 -4.73
CA THR A 178 7.55 -4.93 -3.37
C THR A 178 6.32 -4.51 -2.59
N VAL A 179 6.12 -5.14 -1.44
CA VAL A 179 5.04 -4.83 -0.50
C VAL A 179 5.63 -4.42 0.85
N PHE A 180 5.02 -3.43 1.50
CA PHE A 180 5.41 -3.03 2.85
C PHE A 180 4.21 -2.75 3.73
N LEU A 181 4.38 -2.96 5.03
CA LEU A 181 3.41 -2.69 6.08
C LEU A 181 3.68 -1.31 6.67
N ALA A 182 2.63 -0.51 6.84
CA ALA A 182 2.70 0.79 7.49
C ALA A 182 1.34 1.14 8.12
N ASN A 183 1.27 2.22 8.89
CA ASN A 183 0.00 2.81 9.33
C ASN A 183 -0.58 3.75 8.25
N GLU A 184 -1.67 4.45 8.57
CA GLU A 184 -2.35 5.42 7.68
C GLU A 184 -1.49 6.63 7.25
N PHE A 185 -0.39 6.87 7.95
CA PHE A 185 0.59 7.91 7.64
C PHE A 185 1.79 7.39 6.84
N GLY A 186 1.81 6.09 6.48
CA GLY A 186 2.94 5.48 5.77
C GLY A 186 4.15 5.20 6.68
N LEU A 187 3.95 5.23 8.00
CA LEU A 187 5.00 4.97 8.98
C LEU A 187 4.99 3.51 9.43
N PHE A 188 6.17 2.90 9.54
CA PHE A 188 6.35 1.56 10.08
C PHE A 188 7.11 1.63 11.41
N GLN A 189 6.65 0.86 12.40
CA GLN A 189 7.31 0.76 13.70
C GLN A 189 8.14 -0.51 13.78
N ARG A 190 9.45 -0.38 14.09
CA ARG A 190 10.31 -1.54 14.34
C ARG A 190 9.85 -2.32 15.56
N GLY A 191 9.90 -3.65 15.48
CA GLY A 191 9.44 -4.56 16.54
C GLY A 191 7.94 -4.86 16.49
N LEU A 192 7.19 -4.22 15.59
CA LEU A 192 5.76 -4.50 15.38
C LEU A 192 5.52 -5.91 14.80
N VAL A 193 6.36 -6.30 13.83
CA VAL A 193 6.39 -7.66 13.29
C VAL A 193 7.42 -8.44 14.10
N THR A 194 6.95 -9.31 15.00
CA THR A 194 7.81 -10.09 15.90
C THR A 194 8.28 -11.42 15.31
N ALA A 195 7.56 -11.93 14.30
CA ALA A 195 7.91 -13.10 13.52
C ALA A 195 7.51 -12.88 12.05
N PRO A 196 8.19 -13.50 11.06
CA PRO A 196 7.79 -13.41 9.66
C PRO A 196 6.34 -13.86 9.44
N VAL A 197 5.59 -13.10 8.65
CA VAL A 197 4.16 -13.35 8.41
C VAL A 197 3.93 -13.73 6.96
N PRO A 198 3.28 -14.87 6.64
CA PRO A 198 2.98 -15.23 5.26
C PRO A 198 2.09 -14.21 4.57
N LEU A 199 2.41 -13.91 3.31
CA LEU A 199 1.57 -13.12 2.41
C LEU A 199 0.71 -14.04 1.54
N LEU A 200 -0.56 -13.67 1.40
CA LEU A 200 -1.49 -14.27 0.45
C LEU A 200 -1.60 -13.34 -0.75
N CYS A 201 -1.20 -13.84 -1.93
CA CYS A 201 -1.27 -13.11 -3.19
C CYS A 201 -2.29 -13.81 -4.10
N GLN A 202 -3.41 -13.16 -4.38
CA GLN A 202 -4.55 -13.79 -5.04
C GLN A 202 -5.22 -12.80 -6.01
N LEU A 203 -6.06 -13.33 -6.90
CA LEU A 203 -7.00 -12.48 -7.62
C LEU A 203 -7.95 -11.82 -6.63
N HIS A 204 -8.17 -10.52 -6.78
CA HIS A 204 -9.11 -9.78 -5.93
C HIS A 204 -10.55 -10.28 -6.12
N ARG A 205 -10.92 -10.61 -7.36
CA ARG A 205 -12.14 -11.33 -7.71
C ARG A 205 -11.76 -12.59 -8.51
N PRO A 206 -12.26 -13.78 -8.17
CA PRO A 206 -11.99 -14.98 -8.96
C PRO A 206 -12.42 -14.81 -10.41
N ILE A 207 -11.59 -15.29 -11.34
CA ILE A 207 -11.91 -15.35 -12.77
C ILE A 207 -11.55 -16.75 -13.25
N ASP A 208 -12.52 -17.42 -13.88
CA ASP A 208 -12.34 -18.79 -14.37
C ASP A 208 -11.18 -18.87 -15.37
N GLY A 209 -10.29 -19.83 -15.13
CA GLY A 209 -9.13 -20.06 -15.98
C GLY A 209 -8.01 -19.03 -15.86
N VAL A 210 -8.04 -18.14 -14.86
CA VAL A 210 -6.94 -17.22 -14.53
C VAL A 210 -6.32 -17.63 -13.19
N ALA A 211 -4.98 -17.71 -13.13
CA ALA A 211 -4.24 -17.97 -11.91
C ALA A 211 -3.14 -16.94 -11.66
N VAL A 212 -2.78 -16.77 -10.40
CA VAL A 212 -1.63 -15.96 -9.94
C VAL A 212 -0.55 -16.91 -9.48
N GLU A 213 0.62 -16.83 -10.11
CA GLU A 213 1.81 -17.57 -9.70
C GLU A 213 2.78 -16.61 -9.02
N VAL A 214 3.46 -17.10 -7.98
CA VAL A 214 4.32 -16.30 -7.12
C VAL A 214 5.64 -17.03 -6.90
N ASP A 215 6.76 -16.30 -6.97
CA ASP A 215 8.09 -16.82 -6.69
C ASP A 215 8.85 -15.90 -5.72
N PRO A 216 9.33 -16.43 -4.56
CA PRO A 216 9.15 -17.81 -4.10
C PRO A 216 7.69 -18.17 -3.82
N THR A 217 7.35 -19.45 -3.90
CA THR A 217 5.98 -19.96 -3.65
C THR A 217 5.45 -19.61 -2.25
N HIS A 218 6.36 -19.35 -1.30
CA HIS A 218 6.06 -18.90 0.04
C HIS A 218 6.68 -17.52 0.26
N VAL A 219 5.84 -16.49 0.19
CA VAL A 219 6.24 -15.10 0.37
C VAL A 219 6.02 -14.70 1.82
N LEU A 220 7.05 -14.13 2.46
CA LEU A 220 7.02 -13.75 3.87
C LEU A 220 7.27 -12.26 4.04
N LEU A 221 6.39 -11.58 4.77
CA LEU A 221 6.66 -10.24 5.28
C LEU A 221 7.74 -10.34 6.36
N GLY A 222 8.88 -9.67 6.14
CA GLY A 222 10.01 -9.68 7.07
C GLY A 222 9.76 -8.85 8.32
N LEU A 223 10.66 -8.99 9.31
CA LEU A 223 10.62 -8.23 10.57
C LEU A 223 10.74 -6.70 10.36
N ASN A 224 11.29 -6.28 9.22
CA ASN A 224 11.36 -4.89 8.78
C ASN A 224 10.05 -4.39 8.14
N GLY A 225 8.99 -5.21 8.14
CA GLY A 225 7.70 -4.87 7.55
C GLY A 225 7.72 -4.79 6.02
N LYS A 226 8.71 -5.38 5.35
CA LYS A 226 8.82 -5.36 3.88
C LYS A 226 8.96 -6.76 3.30
N CYS A 227 8.57 -6.91 2.04
CA CYS A 227 8.74 -8.12 1.26
C CYS A 227 8.98 -7.79 -0.21
N HIS A 228 9.85 -8.58 -0.86
CA HIS A 228 10.14 -8.52 -2.28
C HIS A 228 9.93 -9.92 -2.88
N PHE A 229 9.19 -10.01 -3.97
CA PHE A 229 8.89 -11.26 -4.65
C PHE A 229 8.55 -10.96 -6.12
N ARG A 230 8.42 -11.99 -6.95
CA ARG A 230 7.87 -11.82 -8.30
C ARG A 230 6.54 -12.56 -8.44
N LEU A 231 5.67 -12.04 -9.29
CA LEU A 231 4.41 -12.69 -9.64
C LEU A 231 4.14 -12.64 -11.13
N ARG A 232 3.31 -13.55 -11.63
CA ARG A 232 2.75 -13.49 -12.97
C ARG A 232 1.31 -13.97 -12.98
N PHE A 233 0.57 -13.54 -13.98
CA PHE A 233 -0.76 -14.06 -14.26
C PHE A 233 -0.68 -15.08 -15.39
N THR A 234 -1.36 -16.20 -15.21
CA THR A 234 -1.53 -17.22 -16.25
C THR A 234 -3.01 -17.34 -16.57
N ALA A 235 -3.35 -17.46 -17.86
CA ALA A 235 -4.73 -17.61 -18.30
C ALA A 235 -4.82 -18.27 -19.68
N ALA A 236 -6.01 -18.75 -20.05
CA ALA A 236 -6.30 -19.15 -21.43
C ALA A 236 -6.26 -17.93 -22.36
N LEU A 237 -5.61 -18.07 -23.53
CA LEU A 237 -5.35 -16.97 -24.47
C LEU A 237 -6.62 -16.29 -25.02
N ALA A 238 -7.75 -16.97 -24.98
CA ALA A 238 -9.00 -16.52 -25.60
C ALA A 238 -9.75 -15.45 -24.80
N THR A 239 -9.51 -15.30 -23.49
CA THR A 239 -10.39 -14.50 -22.61
C THR A 239 -9.84 -13.13 -22.24
N GLN A 240 -8.52 -12.91 -22.32
CA GLN A 240 -7.81 -11.64 -22.01
C GLN A 240 -8.59 -10.72 -21.05
N PRO A 241 -8.82 -11.16 -19.80
CA PRO A 241 -9.71 -10.45 -18.89
C PRO A 241 -9.00 -9.29 -18.20
N THR A 242 -9.77 -8.37 -17.64
CA THR A 242 -9.28 -7.40 -16.65
C THR A 242 -9.15 -8.10 -15.29
N VAL A 243 -8.00 -7.97 -14.64
CA VAL A 243 -7.71 -8.56 -13.32
C VAL A 243 -7.28 -7.50 -12.31
N ALA A 244 -7.44 -7.79 -11.02
CA ALA A 244 -6.79 -7.03 -9.97
C ALA A 244 -6.10 -8.00 -9.00
N LEU A 245 -4.90 -7.66 -8.55
CA LEU A 245 -4.16 -8.42 -7.55
C LEU A 245 -4.53 -7.92 -6.17
N ARG A 246 -4.81 -8.85 -5.26
CA ARG A 246 -4.93 -8.61 -3.83
C ARG A 246 -3.73 -9.22 -3.11
N VAL A 247 -3.10 -8.45 -2.23
CA VAL A 247 -2.10 -8.94 -1.28
C VAL A 247 -2.58 -8.68 0.15
N SER A 248 -2.66 -9.74 0.96
CA SER A 248 -3.04 -9.70 2.38
C SER A 248 -2.09 -10.51 3.25
N LEU A 249 -2.12 -10.28 4.57
CA LEU A 249 -1.44 -11.17 5.52
C LEU A 249 -2.27 -12.43 5.76
N ALA A 250 -1.61 -13.56 6.01
CA ALA A 250 -2.24 -14.73 6.57
C ALA A 250 -2.68 -14.46 8.02
N LYS A 251 -3.83 -15.02 8.43
CA LYS A 251 -4.39 -14.88 9.77
C LYS A 251 -3.62 -15.74 10.79
N GLY A 252 -3.79 -15.45 12.08
CA GLY A 252 -3.18 -16.18 13.19
C GLY A 252 -1.79 -15.67 13.61
N HIS A 253 -1.41 -14.47 13.16
CA HIS A 253 -0.07 -13.91 13.39
C HIS A 253 -0.07 -12.58 14.17
N GLY A 254 -1.19 -12.25 14.83
CA GLY A 254 -1.32 -11.04 15.66
C GLY A 254 -1.38 -9.73 14.86
N LEU A 255 -1.54 -9.82 13.54
CA LEU A 255 -1.70 -8.69 12.61
C LEU A 255 -2.93 -8.90 11.70
N ASP A 256 -3.91 -9.65 12.20
CA ASP A 256 -5.05 -10.17 11.43
C ASP A 256 -6.01 -9.05 10.98
N ASP A 257 -5.91 -7.88 11.60
CA ASP A 257 -6.65 -6.66 11.28
C ASP A 257 -5.87 -5.73 10.32
N ALA A 258 -4.72 -6.16 9.78
CA ALA A 258 -4.00 -5.40 8.77
C ALA A 258 -4.76 -5.40 7.43
N LEU A 259 -5.00 -4.21 6.88
CA LEU A 259 -5.74 -4.06 5.63
C LEU A 259 -4.91 -4.52 4.43
N ALA A 260 -5.54 -5.37 3.60
CA ALA A 260 -4.99 -5.84 2.34
C ALA A 260 -4.82 -4.70 1.33
N VAL A 261 -3.85 -4.80 0.43
CA VAL A 261 -3.66 -3.87 -0.69
C VAL A 261 -4.13 -4.52 -1.99
N VAL A 262 -4.76 -3.73 -2.86
CA VAL A 262 -5.28 -4.17 -4.14
C VAL A 262 -4.74 -3.27 -5.24
N THR A 263 -4.42 -3.83 -6.41
CA THR A 263 -4.02 -3.03 -7.57
C THR A 263 -5.24 -2.37 -8.20
N LEU A 264 -5.04 -1.34 -9.02
CA LEU A 264 -6.05 -0.99 -10.01
C LEU A 264 -6.31 -2.19 -10.95
N PRO A 265 -7.50 -2.24 -11.58
CA PRO A 265 -7.77 -3.23 -12.62
C PRO A 265 -6.74 -3.11 -13.76
N MET A 266 -6.15 -4.23 -14.14
CA MET A 266 -5.13 -4.36 -15.18
C MET A 266 -5.66 -5.24 -16.30
N GLN A 267 -5.50 -4.81 -17.54
CA GLN A 267 -5.86 -5.58 -18.71
C GLN A 267 -4.82 -6.68 -18.98
N LEU A 268 -5.23 -7.96 -19.01
CA LEU A 268 -4.34 -9.02 -19.47
C LEU A 268 -4.26 -9.03 -20.99
N LEU A 269 -3.04 -9.08 -21.53
CA LEU A 269 -2.77 -9.07 -22.96
C LEU A 269 -2.26 -10.44 -23.44
N ALA A 270 -2.36 -10.69 -24.75
CA ALA A 270 -1.69 -11.83 -25.38
C ALA A 270 -0.21 -11.90 -24.95
N PRO A 271 0.37 -13.11 -24.83
CA PRO A 271 1.79 -13.27 -24.53
C PRO A 271 2.61 -12.48 -25.55
N ALA A 272 3.48 -11.61 -25.05
CA ALA A 272 4.43 -10.92 -25.90
C ALA A 272 5.50 -11.93 -26.35
N SER A 273 5.73 -12.05 -27.67
CA SER A 273 6.79 -12.88 -28.24
C SER A 273 8.21 -12.32 -28.02
N ALA A 274 8.31 -11.11 -27.46
CA ALA A 274 9.54 -10.39 -27.16
C ALA A 274 9.48 -9.83 -25.72
N ARG A 275 10.63 -9.36 -25.20
CA ARG A 275 10.71 -8.71 -23.89
C ARG A 275 9.71 -7.55 -23.79
N TRP A 276 8.71 -7.72 -22.94
CA TRP A 276 7.75 -6.67 -22.65
C TRP A 276 8.39 -5.65 -21.72
N THR A 277 8.28 -4.38 -22.10
CA THR A 277 8.61 -3.25 -21.25
C THR A 277 7.29 -2.59 -20.90
N PRO A 278 7.01 -2.30 -19.62
CA PRO A 278 5.82 -1.53 -19.27
C PRO A 278 5.80 -0.23 -20.08
N PRO A 279 4.63 0.19 -20.60
CA PRO A 279 4.53 1.53 -21.13
C PRO A 279 5.03 2.51 -20.06
N ALA A 280 5.77 3.54 -20.49
CA ALA A 280 6.15 4.62 -19.59
C ALA A 280 4.88 5.13 -18.90
N PRO A 281 4.89 5.40 -17.58
CA PRO A 281 3.70 5.86 -16.87
C PRO A 281 3.12 7.03 -17.66
N THR A 282 1.99 6.79 -18.32
CA THR A 282 1.37 7.77 -19.20
C THR A 282 0.99 8.97 -18.35
N SER A 283 1.05 10.16 -18.94
CA SER A 283 0.81 11.43 -18.26
C SER A 283 -0.43 11.38 -17.36
N VAL A 284 -0.17 11.36 -16.05
CA VAL A 284 -1.04 11.72 -14.93
C VAL A 284 -2.43 11.09 -14.98
N ASP A 285 -2.63 10.00 -14.24
CA ASP A 285 -3.98 9.64 -13.77
C ASP A 285 -4.58 10.92 -13.15
N PRO A 286 -5.67 11.48 -13.72
CA PRO A 286 -6.22 12.76 -13.27
C PRO A 286 -6.67 12.71 -11.80
N LEU A 287 -6.90 11.52 -11.25
CA LEU A 287 -7.25 11.30 -9.85
C LEU A 287 -6.04 10.93 -8.99
N GLY A 288 -4.86 10.74 -9.59
CA GLY A 288 -3.61 10.40 -8.93
C GLY A 288 -3.67 9.10 -8.12
N ILE A 289 -4.47 8.11 -8.53
CA ILE A 289 -4.67 6.87 -7.78
C ILE A 289 -3.36 6.08 -7.76
N GLN A 290 -2.99 5.61 -6.57
CA GLN A 290 -1.75 4.88 -6.36
C GLN A 290 -2.00 3.38 -6.15
N CYS A 291 -3.11 3.06 -5.48
CA CYS A 291 -3.53 1.70 -5.20
C CYS A 291 -5.02 1.69 -4.83
N CYS A 292 -5.55 0.49 -4.62
CA CYS A 292 -6.85 0.30 -4.02
C CYS A 292 -6.73 -0.33 -2.62
N ARG A 293 -7.69 0.00 -1.77
CA ARG A 293 -7.97 -0.67 -0.52
C ARG A 293 -9.20 -1.53 -0.69
N SER A 294 -9.17 -2.77 -0.24
CA SER A 294 -10.39 -3.58 -0.19
C SER A 294 -10.78 -3.95 1.22
N VAL A 295 -12.00 -3.56 1.59
CA VAL A 295 -12.62 -3.83 2.88
C VAL A 295 -13.65 -4.93 2.68
N TYR A 296 -13.54 -6.01 3.45
CA TYR A 296 -14.58 -7.02 3.53
C TYR A 296 -15.60 -6.60 4.58
N VAL A 297 -16.88 -6.69 4.25
CA VAL A 297 -17.97 -6.47 5.20
C VAL A 297 -18.64 -7.81 5.46
N ASP A 298 -18.36 -8.41 6.63
CA ASP A 298 -18.75 -9.77 6.99
C ASP A 298 -20.27 -9.97 6.91
N GLU A 299 -21.04 -9.00 7.42
CA GLU A 299 -22.49 -9.10 7.55
C GLU A 299 -23.25 -9.13 6.21
N ILE A 300 -22.59 -8.73 5.11
CA ILE A 300 -23.16 -8.75 3.76
C ILE A 300 -22.34 -9.57 2.76
N ASP A 301 -21.28 -10.27 3.21
CA ASP A 301 -20.40 -11.12 2.39
C ASP A 301 -19.92 -10.41 1.10
N LYS A 302 -19.41 -9.18 1.25
CA LYS A 302 -18.98 -8.36 0.11
C LYS A 302 -17.68 -7.62 0.37
N TYR A 303 -16.90 -7.50 -0.69
CA TYR A 303 -15.76 -6.57 -0.75
C TYR A 303 -16.18 -5.22 -1.32
N ILE A 304 -15.85 -4.16 -0.60
CA ILE A 304 -15.84 -2.79 -1.12
C ILE A 304 -14.41 -2.45 -1.51
N THR A 305 -14.22 -1.98 -2.74
CA THR A 305 -12.91 -1.60 -3.27
C THR A 305 -12.84 -0.09 -3.43
N LEU A 306 -11.85 0.53 -2.80
CA LEU A 306 -11.68 1.97 -2.75
C LEU A 306 -10.35 2.33 -3.41
N ALA A 307 -10.35 3.08 -4.49
CA ALA A 307 -9.14 3.75 -4.96
C ALA A 307 -8.66 4.76 -3.92
N GLU A 308 -7.36 4.72 -3.61
CA GLU A 308 -6.68 5.66 -2.70
C GLU A 308 -5.78 6.61 -3.51
N SER A 309 -5.88 7.91 -3.23
CA SER A 309 -4.96 8.92 -3.75
C SER A 309 -4.49 9.88 -2.65
N PRO A 310 -3.66 9.38 -1.71
CA PRO A 310 -3.15 10.22 -0.63
C PRO A 310 -2.21 11.32 -1.13
N GLY A 311 -1.54 11.11 -2.27
CA GLY A 311 -0.64 12.11 -2.86
C GLY A 311 -1.36 13.29 -3.50
N HIS A 312 -2.56 13.08 -4.05
CA HIS A 312 -3.35 14.12 -4.71
C HIS A 312 -4.36 14.79 -3.77
N LEU A 313 -5.09 13.98 -2.98
CA LEU A 313 -6.21 14.45 -2.14
C LEU A 313 -5.86 14.52 -0.65
N GLY A 314 -4.61 14.25 -0.26
CA GLY A 314 -4.17 14.31 1.13
C GLY A 314 -4.96 13.37 2.05
N ILE A 315 -5.62 13.94 3.06
CA ILE A 315 -6.40 13.18 4.05
C ILE A 315 -7.68 12.57 3.46
N ALA A 316 -8.30 13.22 2.47
CA ALA A 316 -9.54 12.74 1.85
C ALA A 316 -9.28 11.54 0.92
N GLY A 317 -8.05 11.40 0.41
CA GLY A 317 -7.63 10.29 -0.45
C GLY A 317 -7.26 9.00 0.29
N LYS A 318 -7.64 8.86 1.57
CA LYS A 318 -7.26 7.75 2.45
C LYS A 318 -8.46 7.13 3.14
N LEU A 319 -8.38 5.82 3.42
CA LEU A 319 -9.33 5.18 4.33
C LEU A 319 -8.95 5.38 5.80
N TRP A 320 -9.92 5.81 6.62
CA TRP A 320 -9.78 6.07 8.06
C TRP A 320 -10.51 5.02 8.93
N ASP A 321 -9.96 4.75 10.11
CA ASP A 321 -10.44 3.72 11.05
C ASP A 321 -11.91 3.92 11.47
N SER A 322 -12.34 5.16 11.70
CA SER A 322 -13.72 5.47 12.07
C SER A 322 -14.74 5.03 11.00
N ALA A 323 -14.35 5.04 9.71
CA ALA A 323 -15.21 4.56 8.64
C ALA A 323 -15.42 3.02 8.71
N LEU A 324 -14.38 2.27 9.09
CA LEU A 324 -14.48 0.81 9.31
C LEU A 324 -15.45 0.49 10.46
N ILE A 325 -15.32 1.19 11.59
CA ILE A 325 -16.18 0.99 12.76
C ILE A 325 -17.63 1.31 12.44
N LEU A 326 -17.90 2.46 11.79
CA LEU A 326 -19.26 2.84 11.42
C LEU A 326 -19.88 1.87 10.42
N THR A 327 -19.09 1.41 9.46
CA THR A 327 -19.49 0.41 8.47
C THR A 327 -19.94 -0.89 9.14
N THR A 328 -19.11 -1.46 10.02
CA THR A 328 -19.43 -2.69 10.75
C THR A 328 -20.66 -2.51 11.63
N TYR A 329 -20.82 -1.35 12.28
CA TYR A 329 -22.03 -1.05 13.03
C TYR A 329 -23.28 -1.09 12.15
N LEU A 330 -23.29 -0.33 11.07
CA LEU A 330 -24.44 -0.24 10.17
C LEU A 330 -24.81 -1.59 9.56
N ALA A 331 -23.81 -2.40 9.21
CA ALA A 331 -24.03 -3.72 8.62
C ALA A 331 -24.72 -4.71 9.58
N ARG A 332 -24.61 -4.50 10.90
CA ARG A 332 -25.36 -5.26 11.92
C ARG A 332 -26.78 -4.77 12.17
N TYR A 333 -27.08 -3.54 11.75
CA TYR A 333 -28.39 -2.91 11.94
C TYR A 333 -28.95 -2.40 10.60
N PRO A 334 -29.11 -3.27 9.58
CA PRO A 334 -29.54 -2.87 8.23
C PRO A 334 -30.92 -2.19 8.21
N THR A 335 -31.77 -2.45 9.22
CA THR A 335 -33.09 -1.81 9.35
C THR A 335 -33.03 -0.30 9.59
N LEU A 336 -31.87 0.23 10.04
CA LEU A 336 -31.65 1.67 10.11
C LEU A 336 -31.62 2.32 8.73
N LEU A 337 -31.29 1.56 7.69
CA LEU A 337 -31.00 2.05 6.35
C LEU A 337 -32.03 1.61 5.31
N ALA A 338 -32.67 0.46 5.49
CA ALA A 338 -33.63 -0.08 4.54
C ALA A 338 -34.73 0.94 4.15
N GLY A 339 -34.79 1.28 2.87
CA GLY A 339 -35.75 2.24 2.31
C GLY A 339 -35.51 3.70 2.70
N LYS A 340 -34.39 4.04 3.34
CA LYS A 340 -34.09 5.39 3.82
C LYS A 340 -33.29 6.23 2.81
N ARG A 341 -33.49 7.54 2.85
CA ARG A 341 -32.63 8.53 2.20
C ARG A 341 -31.47 8.86 3.13
N VAL A 342 -30.26 8.49 2.71
CA VAL A 342 -29.05 8.61 3.53
C VAL A 342 -28.14 9.71 2.99
N LEU A 343 -27.61 10.54 3.88
CA LEU A 343 -26.54 11.50 3.58
C LEU A 343 -25.26 11.06 4.31
N GLU A 344 -24.14 10.97 3.60
CA GLU A 344 -22.81 10.92 4.22
C GLU A 344 -22.15 12.30 4.11
N VAL A 345 -21.72 12.85 5.25
CA VAL A 345 -21.02 14.13 5.33
C VAL A 345 -19.53 13.87 5.57
N GLY A 346 -18.67 14.42 4.72
CA GLY A 346 -17.21 14.20 4.78
C GLY A 346 -16.85 12.76 4.42
N SER A 347 -17.24 12.35 3.22
CA SER A 347 -17.20 10.94 2.78
C SER A 347 -15.79 10.43 2.48
N GLY A 348 -14.84 11.31 2.15
CA GLY A 348 -13.50 10.94 1.70
C GLY A 348 -13.56 9.98 0.50
N LEU A 349 -13.24 8.70 0.73
CA LEU A 349 -13.30 7.65 -0.28
C LEU A 349 -14.70 7.02 -0.47
N GLY A 350 -15.63 7.25 0.46
CA GLY A 350 -17.04 6.86 0.35
C GLY A 350 -17.41 5.46 0.86
N LEU A 351 -16.59 4.87 1.74
CA LEU A 351 -16.85 3.52 2.27
C LEU A 351 -18.22 3.41 2.95
N VAL A 352 -18.54 4.33 3.87
CA VAL A 352 -19.74 4.20 4.71
C VAL A 352 -21.00 4.33 3.86
N GLY A 353 -21.07 5.35 3.00
CA GLY A 353 -22.21 5.57 2.11
C GLY A 353 -22.42 4.43 1.11
N MET A 354 -21.35 3.88 0.55
CA MET A 354 -21.46 2.70 -0.34
C MET A 354 -22.01 1.47 0.40
N VAL A 355 -21.62 1.27 1.66
CA VAL A 355 -22.21 0.20 2.47
C VAL A 355 -23.66 0.50 2.82
N CYS A 356 -24.02 1.76 3.10
CA CYS A 356 -25.43 2.16 3.26
C CYS A 356 -26.28 1.76 2.04
N ALA A 357 -25.76 1.97 0.82
CA ALA A 357 -26.44 1.58 -0.41
C ALA A 357 -26.66 0.06 -0.48
N LEU A 358 -25.63 -0.73 -0.15
CA LEU A 358 -25.72 -2.20 -0.15
C LEU A 358 -26.65 -2.75 0.94
N LEU A 359 -26.87 -2.01 2.02
CA LEU A 359 -27.78 -2.36 3.11
C LEU A 359 -29.23 -1.95 2.83
N GLY A 360 -29.54 -1.53 1.60
CA GLY A 360 -30.91 -1.31 1.14
C GLY A 360 -31.44 0.10 1.32
N ALA A 361 -30.57 1.10 1.49
CA ALA A 361 -30.97 2.50 1.37
C ALA A 361 -31.69 2.77 0.05
N ALA A 362 -32.74 3.59 0.08
CA ALA A 362 -33.47 3.98 -1.13
C ALA A 362 -32.63 4.90 -2.02
N SER A 363 -31.82 5.75 -1.40
CA SER A 363 -30.85 6.62 -2.07
C SER A 363 -29.76 7.02 -1.08
N VAL A 364 -28.52 7.11 -1.54
CA VAL A 364 -27.39 7.62 -0.74
C VAL A 364 -26.74 8.80 -1.44
N THR A 365 -26.67 9.94 -0.76
CA THR A 365 -25.90 11.10 -1.20
C THR A 365 -24.58 11.13 -0.43
N LEU A 366 -23.46 10.89 -1.11
CA LEU A 366 -22.12 10.98 -0.54
C LEU A 366 -21.59 12.39 -0.80
N THR A 367 -21.19 13.10 0.26
CA THR A 367 -20.74 14.48 0.16
C THR A 367 -19.35 14.72 0.73
N ASP A 368 -18.60 15.59 0.05
CA ASP A 368 -17.29 16.10 0.45
C ASP A 368 -16.98 17.40 -0.33
N MET A 369 -15.77 17.94 -0.23
CA MET A 369 -15.30 19.10 -1.00
C MET A 369 -15.33 18.80 -2.51
N GLU A 370 -15.49 19.84 -3.35
CA GLU A 370 -15.59 19.71 -4.82
C GLU A 370 -14.46 18.86 -5.41
N ASP A 371 -13.22 19.08 -4.98
CA ASP A 371 -12.03 18.35 -5.47
C ASP A 371 -12.08 16.83 -5.19
N VAL A 372 -12.88 16.38 -4.22
CA VAL A 372 -13.02 14.97 -3.82
C VAL A 372 -14.14 14.27 -4.60
N VAL A 373 -15.09 15.02 -5.16
CA VAL A 373 -16.30 14.47 -5.83
C VAL A 373 -15.94 13.52 -6.97
N ALA A 374 -14.91 13.82 -7.75
CA ALA A 374 -14.49 12.96 -8.86
C ALA A 374 -13.99 11.59 -8.38
N MET A 375 -13.23 11.56 -7.27
CA MET A 375 -12.79 10.32 -6.62
C MET A 375 -13.98 9.52 -6.06
N LEU A 376 -14.95 10.19 -5.43
CA LEU A 376 -16.15 9.53 -4.93
C LEU A 376 -16.95 8.87 -6.07
N LYS A 377 -17.17 9.58 -7.19
CA LYS A 377 -17.83 9.01 -8.37
C LYS A 377 -17.08 7.79 -8.90
N TYR A 378 -15.77 7.86 -8.97
CA TYR A 378 -14.93 6.74 -9.39
C TYR A 378 -15.11 5.52 -8.47
N ASN A 379 -15.08 5.73 -7.15
CA ASN A 379 -15.25 4.64 -6.18
C ASN A 379 -16.66 4.05 -6.19
N ILE A 380 -17.70 4.87 -6.38
CA ILE A 380 -19.09 4.38 -6.53
C ILE A 380 -19.19 3.45 -7.75
N ALA A 381 -18.67 3.88 -8.90
CA ALA A 381 -18.67 3.11 -10.12
C ALA A 381 -17.83 1.83 -10.02
N LEU A 382 -16.68 1.89 -9.32
CA LEU A 382 -15.82 0.74 -9.07
C LEU A 382 -16.52 -0.39 -8.29
N ASN A 383 -17.61 -0.06 -7.58
CA ASN A 383 -18.42 -1.02 -6.83
C ASN A 383 -19.81 -1.24 -7.42
N ASP A 384 -20.09 -0.74 -8.63
CA ASP A 384 -21.36 -0.91 -9.35
C ASP A 384 -22.57 -0.32 -8.59
N LEU A 385 -22.40 0.83 -7.92
CA LEU A 385 -23.40 1.42 -7.02
C LEU A 385 -24.08 2.70 -7.56
N ASP A 386 -23.82 3.10 -8.81
CA ASP A 386 -24.32 4.35 -9.39
C ASP A 386 -25.86 4.48 -9.42
N SER A 387 -26.57 3.36 -9.34
CA SER A 387 -28.03 3.32 -9.32
C SER A 387 -28.64 3.80 -7.99
N VAL A 388 -27.88 3.79 -6.90
CA VAL A 388 -28.36 4.11 -5.55
C VAL A 388 -27.51 5.20 -4.88
N ALA A 389 -26.20 5.22 -5.15
CA ALA A 389 -25.24 6.13 -4.53
C ALA A 389 -24.84 7.25 -5.49
N HIS A 390 -24.82 8.48 -4.99
CA HIS A 390 -24.53 9.68 -5.78
C HIS A 390 -23.58 10.62 -5.05
N ALA A 391 -22.46 10.96 -5.67
CA ALA A 391 -21.53 11.95 -5.15
C ALA A 391 -22.00 13.38 -5.44
N ARG A 392 -21.95 14.27 -4.44
CA ARG A 392 -22.25 15.70 -4.55
C ARG A 392 -21.26 16.52 -3.72
N ALA A 393 -20.99 17.76 -4.12
CA ALA A 393 -20.18 18.66 -3.32
C ALA A 393 -20.97 19.21 -2.13
N LEU A 394 -20.32 19.28 -0.97
CA LEU A 394 -20.76 20.01 0.20
C LEU A 394 -19.54 20.54 0.96
N ALA A 395 -19.19 21.79 0.71
CA ALA A 395 -18.34 22.52 1.65
C ALA A 395 -19.17 22.83 2.89
N TRP A 396 -18.71 22.47 4.08
CA TRP A 396 -19.49 22.67 5.30
C TRP A 396 -19.85 24.15 5.50
N GLY A 397 -21.07 24.41 5.97
CA GLY A 397 -21.67 25.75 6.10
C GLY A 397 -22.15 26.39 4.79
N SER A 398 -21.98 25.74 3.64
CA SER A 398 -22.58 26.21 2.38
C SER A 398 -24.04 25.79 2.25
N ALA A 399 -24.76 26.39 1.28
CA ALA A 399 -26.16 26.08 1.00
C ALA A 399 -26.35 24.61 0.62
N VAL A 400 -27.49 24.04 1.01
CA VAL A 400 -27.80 22.61 0.84
C VAL A 400 -28.99 22.36 -0.11
N ASP A 401 -29.49 23.40 -0.78
CA ASP A 401 -30.68 23.32 -1.63
C ASP A 401 -30.54 22.27 -2.74
N HIS A 402 -29.32 22.05 -3.24
CA HIS A 402 -29.01 21.07 -4.28
C HIS A 402 -28.93 19.62 -3.79
N LEU A 403 -29.07 19.37 -2.47
CA LEU A 403 -29.02 18.03 -1.86
C LEU A 403 -30.41 17.45 -1.61
N ASP A 404 -31.48 18.21 -1.86
CA ASP A 404 -32.87 17.80 -1.64
C ASP A 404 -33.19 17.37 -0.19
N ALA A 405 -32.61 18.07 0.79
CA ALA A 405 -32.88 17.84 2.22
C ALA A 405 -34.41 17.92 2.55
N PRO A 406 -34.89 17.26 3.62
CA PRO A 406 -34.14 16.57 4.67
C PRO A 406 -33.87 15.08 4.38
N PHE A 407 -32.91 14.53 5.11
CA PHE A 407 -32.55 13.11 5.06
C PHE A 407 -33.12 12.33 6.26
N ASP A 408 -33.40 11.04 6.05
CA ASP A 408 -33.83 10.14 7.12
C ASP A 408 -32.67 9.78 8.04
N VAL A 409 -31.49 9.56 7.44
CA VAL A 409 -30.26 9.16 8.13
C VAL A 409 -29.10 10.02 7.67
N VAL A 410 -28.29 10.50 8.61
CA VAL A 410 -27.02 11.18 8.34
C VAL A 410 -25.88 10.40 8.99
N VAL A 411 -24.85 10.07 8.23
CA VAL A 411 -23.66 9.35 8.71
C VAL A 411 -22.40 10.20 8.53
N MET A 412 -21.48 10.09 9.49
CA MET A 412 -20.21 10.83 9.51
C MET A 412 -19.10 9.96 10.10
N SER A 413 -17.92 9.97 9.48
CA SER A 413 -16.74 9.30 10.05
C SER A 413 -15.52 10.22 10.04
N ASP A 414 -14.93 10.46 11.21
CA ASP A 414 -13.69 11.24 11.39
C ASP A 414 -13.72 12.68 10.81
N VAL A 415 -14.88 13.35 10.90
CA VAL A 415 -15.07 14.74 10.40
C VAL A 415 -14.67 15.84 11.39
N VAL A 416 -14.28 15.49 12.63
CA VAL A 416 -13.88 16.46 13.67
C VAL A 416 -12.37 16.43 13.82
N TYR A 417 -11.67 17.26 13.04
CA TYR A 417 -10.20 17.33 13.06
C TYR A 417 -9.63 18.74 12.84
N ASP A 418 -10.34 19.61 12.10
CA ASP A 418 -9.94 21.00 11.87
C ASP A 418 -10.90 21.96 12.60
N PRO A 419 -10.41 22.75 13.59
CA PRO A 419 -11.22 23.71 14.32
C PRO A 419 -11.96 24.73 13.45
N THR A 420 -11.42 25.07 12.27
CA THR A 420 -12.07 26.01 11.34
C THR A 420 -13.37 25.44 10.74
N GLY A 421 -13.49 24.11 10.69
CA GLY A 421 -14.66 23.41 10.15
C GLY A 421 -15.78 23.17 11.17
N TYR A 422 -15.56 23.38 12.47
CA TYR A 422 -16.52 22.96 13.51
C TYR A 422 -17.88 23.67 13.43
N ALA A 423 -17.90 25.00 13.44
CA ALA A 423 -19.14 25.75 13.34
C ALA A 423 -19.85 25.55 11.98
N PRO A 424 -19.14 25.60 10.82
CA PRO A 424 -19.73 25.26 9.53
C PRO A 424 -20.35 23.85 9.48
N LEU A 425 -19.69 22.84 10.05
CA LEU A 425 -20.21 21.47 10.11
C LEU A 425 -21.51 21.41 10.92
N VAL A 426 -21.54 22.01 12.11
CA VAL A 426 -22.78 22.06 12.92
C VAL A 426 -23.91 22.75 12.17
N GLN A 427 -23.61 23.81 11.42
CA GLN A 427 -24.59 24.50 10.58
C GLN A 427 -25.13 23.58 9.48
N SER A 428 -24.27 22.89 8.72
CA SER A 428 -24.72 21.92 7.72
C SER A 428 -25.58 20.81 8.32
N LEU A 429 -25.26 20.31 9.52
CA LEU A 429 -26.09 19.32 10.21
C LEU A 429 -27.49 19.87 10.55
N LEU A 430 -27.61 21.15 10.90
CA LEU A 430 -28.92 21.78 11.09
C LEU A 430 -29.72 21.89 9.80
N ASP A 431 -29.05 22.19 8.69
CA ASP A 431 -29.70 22.46 7.41
C ASP A 431 -30.17 21.17 6.72
N VAL A 432 -29.47 20.05 6.93
CA VAL A 432 -29.80 18.76 6.29
C VAL A 432 -30.75 17.86 7.11
N SER A 433 -31.10 18.26 8.34
CA SER A 433 -31.80 17.39 9.29
C SER A 433 -33.07 17.97 9.88
N THR A 434 -33.89 17.09 10.44
CA THR A 434 -35.07 17.43 11.24
C THR A 434 -35.01 16.68 12.58
N PRO A 435 -35.91 16.95 13.54
CA PRO A 435 -36.04 16.11 14.74
C PRO A 435 -36.30 14.62 14.47
N ALA A 436 -36.79 14.25 13.28
CA ALA A 436 -36.99 12.86 12.89
C ALA A 436 -35.75 12.20 12.26
N THR A 437 -34.72 12.98 11.91
CA THR A 437 -33.49 12.47 11.29
C THR A 437 -32.64 11.74 12.33
N THR A 438 -32.22 10.51 12.00
CA THR A 438 -31.26 9.76 12.81
C THR A 438 -29.84 10.09 12.36
N MET A 439 -28.96 10.50 13.28
CA MET A 439 -27.56 10.76 12.93
C MET A 439 -26.62 9.82 13.67
N LEU A 440 -25.62 9.32 12.96
CA LEU A 440 -24.56 8.47 13.50
C LEU A 440 -23.18 9.03 13.14
N MET A 441 -22.31 9.12 14.14
CA MET A 441 -20.95 9.60 13.98
C MET A 441 -19.98 8.60 14.60
N ALA A 442 -19.00 8.14 13.82
CA ALA A 442 -17.80 7.53 14.36
C ALA A 442 -16.67 8.56 14.42
N HIS A 443 -16.07 8.71 15.60
CA HIS A 443 -15.05 9.73 15.87
C HIS A 443 -13.93 9.16 16.72
N ARG A 444 -12.69 9.38 16.31
CA ARG A 444 -11.53 9.13 17.16
C ARG A 444 -10.98 10.45 17.69
N SER A 445 -10.96 10.58 19.01
CA SER A 445 -10.42 11.78 19.63
C SER A 445 -8.91 11.84 19.56
N ARG A 446 -8.39 12.95 19.05
CA ARG A 446 -6.96 13.19 18.78
C ARG A 446 -6.47 14.48 19.44
N HIS A 447 -7.34 15.46 19.64
CA HIS A 447 -6.96 16.76 20.20
C HIS A 447 -8.00 17.31 21.22
N PRO A 448 -7.58 17.87 22.37
CA PRO A 448 -8.50 18.42 23.37
C PRO A 448 -9.46 19.51 22.85
N GLN A 449 -9.06 20.24 21.82
CA GLN A 449 -9.87 21.30 21.20
C GLN A 449 -11.12 20.77 20.50
N GLU A 450 -11.22 19.46 20.22
CA GLU A 450 -12.46 18.84 19.72
C GLU A 450 -13.64 19.07 20.67
N LYS A 451 -13.40 19.36 21.95
CA LYS A 451 -14.44 19.80 22.89
C LYS A 451 -15.24 20.98 22.36
N ASP A 452 -14.61 21.92 21.64
CA ASP A 452 -15.28 23.11 21.10
C ASP A 452 -16.36 22.72 20.09
N PHE A 453 -16.12 21.69 19.26
CA PHE A 453 -17.13 21.13 18.37
C PHE A 453 -18.32 20.57 19.16
N PHE A 454 -18.06 19.75 20.19
CA PHE A 454 -19.14 19.15 20.98
C PHE A 454 -19.93 20.18 21.80
N ASP A 455 -19.28 21.25 22.28
CA ASP A 455 -19.96 22.37 22.93
C ASP A 455 -20.87 23.13 21.95
N LEU A 456 -20.44 23.32 20.70
CA LEU A 456 -21.25 23.93 19.65
C LEU A 456 -22.43 23.03 19.25
N LEU A 457 -22.16 21.76 18.98
CA LEU A 457 -23.15 20.74 18.64
C LEU A 457 -24.22 20.63 19.75
N GLY A 458 -23.78 20.61 21.01
CA GLY A 458 -24.62 20.51 22.20
C GLY A 458 -25.62 21.67 22.39
N LYS A 459 -25.51 22.76 21.63
CA LYS A 459 -26.51 23.85 21.65
C LYS A 459 -27.83 23.39 21.02
N ALA A 460 -27.76 22.69 19.88
CA ALA A 460 -28.93 22.30 19.10
C ALA A 460 -29.18 20.79 19.00
N PHE A 461 -28.22 19.97 19.45
CA PHE A 461 -28.31 18.51 19.40
C PHE A 461 -28.03 17.88 20.77
N THR A 462 -28.54 16.67 20.98
CA THR A 462 -28.14 15.77 22.06
C THR A 462 -27.28 14.65 21.49
N THR A 463 -26.29 14.22 22.25
CA THR A 463 -25.37 13.13 21.85
C THR A 463 -25.46 11.99 22.86
N THR A 464 -25.39 10.76 22.37
CA THR A 464 -25.38 9.55 23.21
C THR A 464 -24.36 8.57 22.66
N THR A 465 -23.50 8.04 23.53
CA THR A 465 -22.49 7.06 23.13
C THR A 465 -23.13 5.69 22.94
N VAL A 466 -22.81 5.04 21.82
CA VAL A 466 -23.17 3.66 21.52
C VAL A 466 -22.01 2.74 21.97
N PRO A 467 -22.25 1.76 22.86
CA PRO A 467 -21.18 0.88 23.33
C PRO A 467 -20.61 -0.04 22.24
N LEU A 468 -19.30 0.05 21.97
CA LEU A 468 -18.64 -0.71 20.89
C LEU A 468 -18.45 -2.20 21.18
N HIS A 469 -18.49 -2.64 22.44
CA HIS A 469 -18.26 -4.05 22.80
C HIS A 469 -19.32 -5.02 22.24
N ALA A 470 -20.46 -4.50 21.76
CA ALA A 470 -21.47 -5.28 21.04
C ALA A 470 -21.25 -5.32 19.50
N VAL A 471 -20.30 -4.55 18.99
CA VAL A 471 -20.11 -4.24 17.56
C VAL A 471 -18.81 -4.83 17.00
N TRP A 472 -17.86 -5.25 17.85
CA TRP A 472 -16.61 -5.84 17.39
C TRP A 472 -16.23 -7.03 18.28
N ALA A 473 -16.17 -8.23 17.71
CA ALA A 473 -15.94 -9.49 18.45
C ALA A 473 -14.46 -9.86 18.60
N HIS A 474 -13.55 -9.05 18.06
CA HIS A 474 -12.10 -9.28 18.12
C HIS A 474 -11.42 -8.16 18.91
N ASP A 475 -10.28 -8.47 19.53
CA ASP A 475 -9.38 -7.47 20.11
C ASP A 475 -8.78 -6.62 18.98
N SER A 476 -9.58 -5.71 18.43
CA SER A 476 -9.16 -4.77 17.40
C SER A 476 -8.30 -3.69 18.01
N ARG A 477 -7.34 -3.19 17.23
CA ARG A 477 -6.54 -2.04 17.62
C ARG A 477 -7.41 -0.78 17.78
N MET A 478 -8.56 -0.69 17.11
CA MET A 478 -9.43 0.50 17.04
C MET A 478 -10.33 0.77 18.27
N THR A 479 -9.93 0.35 19.48
CA THR A 479 -10.74 0.47 20.73
C THR A 479 -11.02 1.90 21.21
N ASP A 480 -10.36 2.90 20.62
CA ASP A 480 -10.42 4.30 20.99
C ASP A 480 -11.30 5.15 20.06
N VAL A 481 -11.88 4.53 19.02
CA VAL A 481 -12.98 5.14 18.25
C VAL A 481 -14.23 5.18 19.14
N GLN A 482 -14.99 6.26 19.06
CA GLN A 482 -16.29 6.41 19.71
C GLN A 482 -17.37 6.39 18.64
N LEU A 483 -18.46 5.67 18.91
CA LEU A 483 -19.67 5.73 18.10
C LEU A 483 -20.71 6.55 18.86
N LEU A 484 -21.26 7.56 18.20
CA LEU A 484 -22.19 8.52 18.76
C LEU A 484 -23.48 8.53 17.95
N GLN A 485 -24.61 8.48 18.64
CA GLN A 485 -25.91 8.81 18.08
C GLN A 485 -26.23 10.27 18.43
N ILE A 486 -26.64 11.03 17.42
CA ILE A 486 -26.91 12.47 17.55
C ILE A 486 -28.38 12.72 17.18
N HIS A 487 -29.10 13.49 18.01
CA HIS A 487 -30.49 13.86 17.77
C HIS A 487 -30.66 15.36 17.84
N ARG A 488 -31.44 15.93 16.93
CA ARG A 488 -31.80 17.35 16.97
C ARG A 488 -32.80 17.59 18.10
N LYS A 489 -32.58 18.66 18.88
CA LYS A 489 -33.45 19.07 19.99
C LYS A 489 -34.79 19.64 19.54
#